data_AF-A0A960DP56-F1
#
_entry.id   AF-A0A960DP56-F1
#
_cell.length_a   1.000
_cell.length_b   1.000
_cell.length_c   1.000
_cell.angle_alpha   90.00
_cell.angle_beta   90.00
_cell.angle_gamma   90.00
#
_symmetry.space_group_name_H-M   'P 1'
#
loop_
_entity.id
_entity.type
_entity.pdbx_description
1 polymer ?
#
loop_
_entity_poly.entity_id
_entity_poly.type
_entity_poly.pdbx_seq_one_letter_code
_entity_poly.pdbx_strand_id
1 'polypeptide(L)'
;MDLVIQVESPGAVSRGLQRIGRAGHSVGEPSKGTVYPKHRGDLLEAAVVTRRMKEGLIETSRFLRNPLDVLAQQIVAHVSMHPDCTVEALGRVVRGAACFAELSDELLRNVLDLLAGRYPSDEFNELRPRLVWD
;
A
#
# COMPACT_ATOMS: atom_id res chain seq x y z
N MET A 1 15.26 25.78 3.05
CA MET A 1 15.62 24.85 1.96
C MET A 1 15.02 25.45 0.70
N ASP A 2 15.86 25.88 -0.23
CA ASP A 2 15.42 26.86 -1.24
C ASP A 2 15.38 26.25 -2.65
N LEU A 3 15.86 25.01 -2.80
CA LEU A 3 15.89 24.25 -4.04
C LEU A 3 15.88 22.74 -3.75
N VAL A 4 15.15 21.97 -4.57
CA VAL A 4 15.25 20.51 -4.64
C VAL A 4 15.84 20.09 -5.98
N ILE A 5 16.88 19.25 -5.93
CA ILE A 5 17.47 18.64 -7.12
C ILE A 5 16.95 17.20 -7.22
N GLN A 6 16.22 16.90 -8.28
CA GLN A 6 15.68 15.57 -8.58
C GLN A 6 16.56 14.93 -9.66
N VAL A 7 17.44 14.02 -9.25
CA VAL A 7 18.21 13.19 -10.20
C VAL A 7 17.32 12.04 -10.64
N GLU A 8 17.26 11.80 -11.96
CA GLU A 8 16.34 10.84 -12.58
C GLU A 8 14.86 11.25 -12.49
N SER A 9 14.02 10.74 -13.39
CA SER A 9 12.58 10.88 -13.32
C SER A 9 12.09 10.44 -11.93
N PRO A 10 11.16 11.21 -11.31
CA PRO A 10 10.57 10.78 -10.05
C PRO A 10 9.62 9.58 -10.22
N GLY A 11 9.39 9.10 -11.44
CA GLY A 11 8.57 7.92 -11.73
C GLY A 11 7.07 8.11 -11.53
N ALA A 12 6.66 9.21 -10.91
CA ALA A 12 5.27 9.61 -10.70
C ALA A 12 5.22 11.12 -10.42
N VAL A 13 4.17 11.78 -10.91
CA VAL A 13 3.83 13.18 -10.71
C VAL A 13 3.65 13.50 -9.24
N SER A 14 2.86 12.69 -8.54
CA SER A 14 2.61 12.82 -7.09
C SER A 14 3.91 12.79 -6.28
N ARG A 15 4.81 11.83 -6.58
CA ARG A 15 6.14 11.74 -5.95
C ARG A 15 6.99 12.98 -6.24
N GLY A 16 7.00 13.45 -7.49
CA GLY A 16 7.72 14.66 -7.89
C GLY A 16 7.24 15.90 -7.13
N LEU A 17 5.91 16.11 -7.05
CA LEU A 17 5.32 17.23 -6.32
C LEU A 17 5.65 17.19 -4.83
N GLN A 18 5.53 16.02 -4.18
CA GLN A 18 5.86 15.86 -2.76
C GLN A 18 7.34 16.13 -2.46
N ARG A 19 8.25 15.74 -3.36
CA ARG A 19 9.68 15.98 -3.20
C ARG A 19 10.03 17.46 -3.40
N ILE A 20 9.60 18.05 -4.52
CA ILE A 20 9.91 19.46 -4.84
C ILE A 20 9.22 20.41 -3.86
N GLY A 21 8.03 20.05 -3.35
CA GLY A 21 7.31 20.81 -2.31
C GLY A 21 8.05 21.01 -0.99
N ARG A 22 9.20 20.35 -0.81
CA ARG A 22 10.10 20.57 0.33
C ARG A 22 10.97 21.83 0.18
N ALA A 23 11.11 22.38 -1.03
CA ALA A 23 11.71 23.69 -1.25
C ALA A 23 10.69 24.81 -1.03
N GLY A 24 11.13 25.90 -0.41
CA GLY A 24 10.26 27.05 -0.13
C GLY A 24 9.08 26.65 0.76
N HIS A 25 9.36 25.93 1.87
CA HIS A 25 8.34 25.38 2.77
C HIS A 25 7.71 26.45 3.69
N SER A 26 7.22 27.53 3.07
CA SER A 26 6.51 28.64 3.69
C SER A 26 5.22 28.89 2.91
N VAL A 27 4.17 29.34 3.59
CA VAL A 27 2.88 29.63 2.95
C VAL A 27 3.05 30.72 1.89
N GLY A 28 2.65 30.42 0.65
CA GLY A 28 2.71 31.37 -0.47
C GLY A 28 4.04 31.42 -1.21
N GLU A 29 5.09 30.75 -0.73
CA GLU A 29 6.37 30.68 -1.43
C GLU A 29 6.33 29.60 -2.52
N PRO A 30 6.81 29.89 -3.75
CA PRO A 30 6.87 28.88 -4.80
C PRO A 30 7.96 27.85 -4.52
N SER A 31 7.61 26.57 -4.61
CA SER A 31 8.59 25.49 -4.54
C SER A 31 9.47 25.45 -5.80
N LYS A 32 10.78 25.53 -5.61
CA LYS A 32 11.78 25.48 -6.68
C LYS A 32 12.40 24.09 -6.76
N GLY A 33 12.42 23.51 -7.96
CA GLY A 33 13.12 22.26 -8.21
C GLY A 33 13.65 22.12 -9.63
N THR A 34 14.72 21.33 -9.78
CA THR A 34 15.35 21.03 -11.07
C THR A 34 15.48 19.53 -11.23
N VAL A 35 15.07 19.01 -12.39
CA VAL A 35 15.16 17.58 -12.73
C VAL A 35 16.36 17.35 -13.64
N TYR A 36 17.22 16.39 -13.31
CA TYR A 36 18.42 16.02 -14.05
C TYR A 36 18.30 14.58 -14.56
N PRO A 37 17.95 14.37 -15.83
CA PRO A 37 17.87 13.04 -16.41
C PRO A 37 19.25 12.39 -16.58
N LYS A 38 19.35 11.08 -16.33
CA LYS A 38 20.60 10.30 -16.41
C LYS A 38 20.90 9.76 -17.80
N HIS A 39 19.87 9.52 -18.60
CA HIS A 39 19.98 8.99 -19.96
C HIS A 39 18.79 9.40 -20.83
N ARG A 40 18.86 9.10 -22.14
CA ARG A 40 17.85 9.54 -23.12
C ARG A 40 16.42 9.08 -22.80
N GLY A 41 16.26 7.82 -22.39
CA GLY A 41 14.94 7.29 -22.00
C GLY A 41 14.35 8.01 -20.79
N ASP A 42 15.19 8.32 -19.80
CA ASP A 42 14.80 9.04 -18.58
C ASP A 42 14.43 10.50 -18.87
N LEU A 43 15.09 11.15 -19.84
CA LEU A 43 14.73 12.51 -20.28
C LEU A 43 13.27 12.59 -20.77
N LEU A 44 12.82 11.60 -21.53
CA LEU A 44 11.45 11.56 -22.03
C LEU A 44 10.46 11.47 -20.87
N GLU A 45 10.70 10.58 -19.92
CA GLU A 45 9.85 10.40 -18.75
C GLU A 45 9.85 11.65 -17.85
N ALA A 46 11.04 12.19 -17.54
CA ALA A 46 11.21 13.40 -16.76
C ALA A 46 10.47 14.60 -17.37
N ALA A 47 10.48 14.74 -18.71
CA ALA A 47 9.76 15.80 -19.41
C ALA A 47 8.24 15.65 -19.26
N VAL A 48 7.70 14.45 -19.46
CA VAL A 48 6.27 14.14 -19.31
C VAL A 48 5.82 14.37 -17.87
N VAL A 49 6.57 13.85 -16.90
CA VAL A 49 6.23 13.99 -15.48
C VAL A 49 6.30 15.46 -15.05
N THR A 50 7.35 16.19 -15.42
CA THR A 50 7.49 17.62 -15.08
C THR A 50 6.35 18.45 -15.66
N ARG A 51 5.91 18.16 -16.90
CA ARG A 51 4.75 18.83 -17.51
C ARG A 51 3.48 18.58 -16.70
N ARG A 52 3.18 17.31 -16.38
CA ARG A 52 2.00 16.96 -15.58
C ARG A 52 2.03 17.54 -14.17
N MET A 53 3.22 17.65 -13.56
CA MET A 53 3.39 18.32 -12.27
C MET A 53 2.95 19.78 -12.33
N LYS A 54 3.35 20.51 -13.39
CA LYS A 54 2.93 21.90 -13.60
C LYS A 54 1.42 22.02 -13.85
N GLU A 55 0.83 21.05 -14.53
CA GLU A 55 -0.61 21.00 -14.83
C GLU A 55 -1.45 20.44 -13.66
N GLY A 56 -0.83 20.00 -12.56
CA GLY A 56 -1.54 19.40 -11.41
C GLY A 56 -2.15 18.02 -11.70
N LEU A 57 -1.74 17.36 -12.80
CA LEU A 57 -2.33 16.11 -13.28
C LEU A 57 -1.69 14.89 -12.62
N ILE A 58 -1.93 14.73 -11.32
CA ILE A 58 -1.50 13.55 -10.55
C ILE A 58 -2.18 12.27 -11.03
N GLU A 59 -1.57 11.13 -10.72
CA GLU A 59 -2.14 9.82 -11.01
C GLU A 59 -3.41 9.56 -10.19
N THR A 60 -4.33 8.76 -10.73
CA THR A 60 -5.42 8.22 -9.92
C THR A 60 -4.87 7.16 -8.98
N SER A 61 -5.33 7.18 -7.73
CA SER A 61 -5.01 6.14 -6.75
C SER A 61 -6.21 5.22 -6.56
N ARG A 62 -5.93 3.93 -6.36
CA ARG A 62 -6.92 2.90 -6.04
C ARG A 62 -6.33 2.05 -4.93
N PHE A 63 -7.16 1.68 -3.96
CA PHE A 63 -6.75 0.68 -2.99
C PHE A 63 -6.94 -0.73 -3.57
N LEU A 64 -6.14 -1.68 -3.09
CA LEU A 64 -6.31 -3.09 -3.41
C LEU A 64 -7.54 -3.63 -2.66
N ARG A 65 -8.40 -4.38 -3.36
CA ARG A 65 -9.54 -5.06 -2.75
C ARG A 65 -9.12 -6.46 -2.31
N ASN A 66 -9.40 -6.76 -1.05
CA ASN A 66 -9.16 -8.05 -0.40
C ASN A 66 -7.73 -8.61 -0.61
N PRO A 67 -6.65 -7.86 -0.28
CA PRO A 67 -5.30 -8.44 -0.26
C PRO A 67 -5.18 -9.45 0.90
N LEU A 68 -5.46 -10.74 0.60
CA LEU A 68 -5.61 -11.79 1.61
C LEU A 68 -4.30 -12.15 2.32
N ASP A 69 -3.17 -11.92 1.69
CA ASP A 69 -1.84 -12.04 2.28
C ASP A 69 -1.61 -11.02 3.40
N VAL A 70 -1.97 -9.75 3.15
CA VAL A 70 -1.95 -8.69 4.15
C VAL A 70 -2.96 -8.99 5.25
N LEU A 71 -4.16 -9.45 4.89
CA LEU A 71 -5.17 -9.85 5.87
C LEU A 71 -4.63 -10.96 6.79
N ALA A 72 -4.01 -12.00 6.23
CA ALA A 72 -3.46 -13.11 7.00
C ALA A 72 -2.43 -12.63 8.02
N GLN A 73 -1.51 -11.75 7.61
CA GLN A 73 -0.52 -11.15 8.52
C GLN A 73 -1.18 -10.32 9.63
N GLN A 74 -2.19 -9.51 9.29
CA GLN A 74 -2.89 -8.67 10.27
C GLN A 74 -3.73 -9.49 11.25
N ILE A 75 -4.34 -10.59 10.82
CA ILE A 75 -5.07 -11.51 11.70
C ILE A 75 -4.11 -12.10 12.74
N VAL A 76 -2.97 -12.65 12.30
CA VAL A 76 -1.95 -13.21 13.22
C VAL A 76 -1.48 -12.17 14.23
N ALA A 77 -1.21 -10.94 13.80
CA ALA A 77 -0.83 -9.86 14.70
C ALA A 77 -1.96 -9.48 15.68
N HIS A 78 -3.20 -9.41 15.20
CA HIS A 78 -4.35 -9.03 16.02
C HIS A 78 -4.64 -10.04 17.12
N VAL A 79 -4.67 -11.34 16.80
CA VAL A 79 -4.94 -12.41 17.77
C VAL A 79 -3.77 -12.62 18.74
N SER A 80 -2.54 -12.25 18.35
CA SER A 80 -1.40 -12.24 19.27
C SER A 80 -1.59 -11.24 20.43
N MET A 81 -2.35 -10.17 20.20
CA MET A 81 -2.69 -9.16 21.21
C MET A 81 -4.06 -9.40 21.87
N HIS A 82 -4.96 -10.10 21.17
CA HIS A 82 -6.33 -10.37 21.59
C HIS A 82 -6.66 -11.86 21.35
N PRO A 83 -6.11 -12.78 22.15
CA PRO A 83 -6.21 -14.22 21.90
C PRO A 83 -7.64 -14.75 21.95
N ASP A 84 -8.52 -14.12 22.72
CA ASP A 84 -9.91 -14.55 22.92
C ASP A 84 -10.91 -13.83 21.97
N CYS A 85 -10.42 -13.22 20.88
CA CYS A 85 -11.27 -12.51 19.93
C CYS A 85 -12.15 -13.49 19.13
N THR A 86 -13.44 -13.20 19.02
CA THR A 86 -14.35 -14.01 18.20
C THR A 86 -14.17 -13.72 16.71
N VAL A 87 -14.45 -14.71 15.86
CA VAL A 87 -14.41 -14.54 14.39
C VAL A 87 -15.33 -13.41 13.93
N GLU A 88 -16.50 -13.25 14.58
CA GLU A 88 -17.43 -12.16 14.27
C GLU A 88 -16.84 -10.80 14.60
N ALA A 89 -16.22 -10.64 15.77
CA ALA A 89 -15.57 -9.40 16.18
C ALA A 89 -14.39 -9.06 15.26
N LEU A 90 -13.58 -10.05 14.91
CA LEU A 90 -12.49 -9.93 13.95
C LEU A 90 -13.00 -9.47 12.58
N GLY A 91 -14.06 -10.11 12.06
CA GLY A 91 -14.67 -9.75 10.78
C GLY A 91 -15.20 -8.32 10.77
N ARG A 92 -15.78 -7.84 11.88
CA ARG A 92 -16.24 -6.46 12.04
C ARG A 92 -15.08 -5.45 11.97
N VAL A 93 -13.98 -5.74 12.67
CA VAL A 93 -12.77 -4.89 12.65
C VAL A 93 -12.17 -4.84 11.24
N VAL A 94 -12.00 -6.01 10.61
CA VAL A 94 -11.43 -6.14 9.27
C VAL A 94 -12.25 -5.36 8.25
N ARG A 95 -13.58 -5.53 8.24
CA ARG A 95 -14.49 -4.83 7.30
C ARG A 95 -14.63 -3.34 7.56
N GLY A 96 -14.15 -2.85 8.72
CA GLY A 96 -14.00 -1.42 8.96
C GLY A 96 -12.91 -0.76 8.10
N ALA A 97 -11.96 -1.54 7.57
CA ALA A 97 -10.95 -1.05 6.65
C ALA A 97 -11.43 -1.10 5.19
N ALA A 98 -11.24 0.00 4.45
CA ALA A 98 -11.73 0.15 3.08
C ALA A 98 -11.31 -0.99 2.13
N CYS A 99 -10.08 -1.51 2.28
CA CYS A 99 -9.56 -2.60 1.45
C CYS A 99 -10.33 -3.93 1.63
N PHE A 100 -11.03 -4.11 2.75
CA PHE A 100 -11.73 -5.34 3.11
C PHE A 100 -13.23 -5.13 3.36
N ALA A 101 -13.78 -3.96 3.03
CA ALA A 101 -15.19 -3.63 3.28
C ALA A 101 -16.17 -4.63 2.62
N GLU A 102 -15.76 -5.24 1.50
CA GLU A 102 -16.53 -6.23 0.73
C GLU A 102 -16.05 -7.68 0.99
N LEU A 103 -15.21 -7.93 1.99
CA LEU A 103 -14.71 -9.26 2.30
C LEU A 103 -15.86 -10.19 2.72
N SER A 104 -16.07 -11.31 2.03
CA SER A 104 -17.09 -12.28 2.41
C SER A 104 -16.69 -13.06 3.67
N ASP A 105 -17.68 -13.60 4.39
CA ASP A 105 -17.41 -14.48 5.53
C ASP A 105 -16.67 -15.75 5.11
N GLU A 106 -16.98 -16.26 3.92
CA GLU A 106 -16.30 -17.41 3.32
C GLU A 106 -14.80 -17.14 3.13
N LEU A 107 -14.43 -16.00 2.55
CA LEU A 107 -13.01 -15.65 2.37
C LEU A 107 -12.30 -15.44 3.70
N LEU A 108 -12.96 -14.83 4.68
CA LEU A 108 -12.40 -14.69 6.02
C LEU A 108 -12.10 -16.06 6.65
N ARG A 109 -13.05 -17.00 6.58
CA ARG A 109 -12.88 -18.36 7.09
C ARG A 109 -11.78 -19.12 6.36
N ASN A 110 -11.72 -19.00 5.03
CA ASN A 110 -10.65 -19.63 4.24
C ASN A 110 -9.25 -19.14 4.65
N VAL A 111 -9.10 -17.85 4.97
CA VAL A 111 -7.84 -17.31 5.49
C VAL A 111 -7.54 -17.84 6.89
N LEU A 112 -8.55 -17.96 7.76
CA LEU A 112 -8.38 -18.54 9.09
C LEU A 112 -8.00 -20.03 9.03
N ASP A 113 -8.63 -20.81 8.14
CA ASP A 113 -8.30 -22.21 7.89
C ASP A 113 -6.87 -22.36 7.38
N LEU A 114 -6.46 -21.54 6.41
CA LEU A 114 -5.08 -21.47 5.92
C LEU A 114 -4.08 -21.22 7.06
N LEU A 115 -4.38 -20.27 7.95
CA LEU A 115 -3.54 -19.94 9.11
C LEU A 115 -3.57 -21.02 10.20
N ALA A 116 -4.62 -21.81 10.28
CA ALA A 116 -4.75 -22.96 11.17
C ALA A 116 -4.12 -24.24 10.64
N GLY A 117 -3.53 -24.20 9.43
CA GLY A 117 -2.96 -25.37 8.78
C GLY A 117 -4.01 -26.34 8.20
N ARG A 118 -5.25 -25.88 8.01
CA ARG A 118 -6.33 -26.67 7.40
C ARG A 118 -6.30 -26.45 5.89
N TYR A 119 -5.60 -27.33 5.18
CA TYR A 119 -5.45 -27.26 3.73
C TYR A 119 -6.34 -28.32 3.04
N PRO A 120 -6.93 -28.02 1.87
CA PRO A 120 -7.65 -29.01 1.07
C PRO A 120 -6.74 -30.09 0.45
N SER A 121 -5.43 -29.85 0.38
CA SER A 121 -4.45 -30.73 -0.28
C SER A 121 -3.19 -30.93 0.55
N ASP A 122 -2.55 -32.08 0.36
CA ASP A 122 -1.27 -32.45 1.00
C ASP A 122 -0.07 -31.63 0.52
N GLU A 123 -0.22 -30.84 -0.56
CA GLU A 123 0.84 -30.00 -1.14
C GLU A 123 1.32 -28.89 -0.17
N PHE A 124 0.56 -28.61 0.89
CA PHE A 124 0.84 -27.53 1.84
C PHE A 124 1.22 -28.04 3.25
N ASN A 125 1.48 -29.34 3.41
CA ASN A 125 1.80 -29.97 4.71
C ASN A 125 3.10 -29.45 5.36
N GLU A 126 3.97 -28.75 4.61
CA GLU A 126 5.18 -28.12 5.16
C GLU A 126 4.90 -26.77 5.86
N LEU A 127 3.74 -26.17 5.63
CA LEU A 127 3.39 -24.87 6.21
C LEU A 127 2.99 -25.04 7.68
N ARG A 128 3.65 -24.25 8.55
CA ARG A 128 3.37 -24.29 9.99
C ARG A 128 2.13 -23.45 10.32
N PRO A 129 1.16 -24.01 11.08
CA PRO A 129 0.03 -23.25 11.57
C PRO A 129 0.50 -22.10 12.46
N ARG A 130 -0.23 -20.98 12.40
CA ARG A 130 0.06 -19.74 13.12
C ARG A 130 -0.99 -19.40 14.18
N LEU A 131 -2.16 -20.02 14.10
CA LEU A 131 -3.24 -19.85 15.07
C LEU A 131 -4.05 -21.14 15.19
N VAL A 132 -4.93 -21.17 16.19
CA VAL A 132 -5.99 -22.16 16.36
C VAL A 132 -7.30 -21.38 16.45
N TRP A 133 -8.38 -21.88 15.83
CA TRP A 133 -9.70 -21.27 15.91
C TRP A 133 -10.81 -22.31 15.76
N ASP A 134 -11.95 -22.05 16.40
CA ASP A 134 -13.17 -22.85 16.43
C ASP A 134 -14.41 -22.05 15.95
#